data_AF-A0A9D7K739-F1
#
_entry.id   AF-A0A9D7K739-F1
#
_cell.length_a   1.000
_cell.length_b   1.000
_cell.length_c   1.000
_cell.angle_alpha   90.00
_cell.angle_beta   90.00
_cell.angle_gamma   90.00
#
_symmetry.space_group_name_H-M   'P 1'
#
loop_
_entity.id
_entity.type
_entity.pdbx_description
1 polymer ?
#
loop_
_entity_poly.entity_id
_entity_poly.type
_entity_poly.pdbx_seq_one_letter_code
_entity_poly.pdbx_strand_id
1 'polypeptide(L)'
;MKIHGSKNSADIRNIHFFSKTIQSHAVFGYSYSDKLLLGYSINSYRYAKLKGWYYHMMPMYSFSANKILGEASLGYNLIPSSGPQNIRFEVSIKSFDRFYQKILDYRERYIKVQPAVIINFSEPILPTKSQLILRSVLLWEEKGQFTNEGKYTGKSYEPSAIFRSDYVYKKVNNLGDREVRAGLEFQSYTPVFAEKNLIISRPISPLPVSFTTILIKWLPQGCTLRLFYGTQKNHPILLIRFLREAV
;
A
#
# COMPACT_ATOMS: atom_id res chain seq x y z
N MET A 1 -26.68 -11.17 4.39
CA MET A 1 -25.38 -11.85 4.22
C MET A 1 -24.29 -10.79 4.18
N LYS A 2 -23.50 -10.67 5.27
CA LYS A 2 -22.54 -9.59 5.52
C LYS A 2 -21.23 -9.83 4.75
N ILE A 3 -20.83 -8.86 3.93
CA ILE A 3 -19.54 -8.84 3.23
C ILE A 3 -18.42 -8.66 4.27
N HIS A 4 -17.64 -9.72 4.50
CA HIS A 4 -16.40 -9.65 5.28
C HIS A 4 -15.26 -9.19 4.38
N GLY A 5 -14.57 -8.13 4.82
CA GLY A 5 -13.37 -7.60 4.16
C GLY A 5 -12.28 -8.66 4.07
N SER A 6 -11.79 -8.89 2.85
CA SER A 6 -10.62 -9.73 2.56
C SER A 6 -9.37 -9.11 3.20
N LYS A 7 -8.80 -9.81 4.18
CA LYS A 7 -7.42 -9.63 4.64
C LYS A 7 -6.52 -10.50 3.77
N ASN A 8 -6.15 -10.02 2.58
CA ASN A 8 -5.07 -10.62 1.79
C ASN A 8 -3.71 -10.11 2.34
N SER A 9 -3.20 -10.75 3.39
CA SER A 9 -1.81 -10.57 3.85
C SER A 9 -1.09 -11.91 3.72
N ALA A 10 -0.13 -12.00 2.80
CA ALA A 10 0.71 -13.18 2.64
C ALA A 10 1.65 -13.34 3.85
N ASP A 11 1.78 -14.56 4.35
CA ASP A 11 2.76 -14.95 5.38
C ASP A 11 4.04 -15.45 4.68
N ILE A 12 5.22 -14.98 5.11
CA ILE A 12 6.51 -15.16 4.43
C ILE A 12 7.54 -15.73 5.41
N ARG A 13 8.22 -16.84 5.04
CA ARG A 13 9.33 -17.45 5.81
C ARG A 13 10.64 -17.42 5.02
N ASN A 14 11.77 -17.14 5.68
CA ASN A 14 13.07 -16.85 5.06
C ASN A 14 14.19 -17.84 5.46
N ILE A 15 15.12 -18.13 4.53
CA ILE A 15 16.38 -18.89 4.77
C ILE A 15 17.59 -17.99 4.44
N HIS A 16 18.61 -17.97 5.31
CA HIS A 16 19.65 -16.93 5.31
C HIS A 16 20.98 -17.30 4.65
N PHE A 17 21.44 -16.48 3.68
CA PHE A 17 22.82 -16.44 3.17
C PHE A 17 23.39 -15.02 3.34
N PHE A 18 24.61 -14.90 3.88
CA PHE A 18 25.20 -13.61 4.26
C PHE A 18 26.40 -13.23 3.39
N SER A 19 26.31 -12.07 2.73
CA SER A 19 27.45 -11.24 2.30
C SER A 19 27.36 -9.87 3.00
N LYS A 20 28.49 -9.20 3.26
CA LYS A 20 28.55 -7.99 4.12
C LYS A 20 27.71 -6.81 3.60
N THR A 21 27.42 -6.76 2.29
CA THR A 21 26.79 -5.59 1.64
C THR A 21 25.42 -5.89 1.02
N ILE A 22 25.18 -7.14 0.65
CA ILE A 22 23.96 -7.60 -0.03
C ILE A 22 23.45 -8.81 0.73
N GLN A 23 22.18 -8.76 1.12
CA GLN A 23 21.49 -9.89 1.70
C GLN A 23 20.60 -10.52 0.65
N SER A 24 20.58 -11.85 0.62
CA SER A 24 19.74 -12.56 -0.32
C SER A 24 19.23 -13.88 0.23
N HIS A 25 17.96 -14.15 -0.03
CA HIS A 25 17.21 -15.21 0.66
C HIS A 25 16.23 -15.87 -0.31
N ALA A 26 16.14 -17.20 -0.24
CA ALA A 26 14.98 -17.88 -0.81
C ALA A 26 13.72 -17.46 -0.04
N VAL A 27 12.66 -17.17 -0.78
CA VAL A 27 11.39 -16.70 -0.22
C VAL A 27 10.29 -17.64 -0.65
N PHE A 28 9.50 -18.07 0.33
CA PHE A 28 8.28 -18.83 0.11
C PHE A 28 7.09 -17.96 0.52
N GLY A 29 6.07 -17.91 -0.33
CA GLY A 29 4.85 -17.17 -0.05
C GLY A 29 3.61 -17.92 -0.48
N TYR A 30 2.47 -17.51 0.08
CA TYR A 30 1.16 -18.00 -0.30
C TYR A 30 0.18 -16.84 -0.48
N SER A 31 -0.57 -16.88 -1.58
CA SER A 31 -1.67 -15.95 -1.89
C SER A 31 -2.91 -16.77 -2.22
N TYR A 32 -4.11 -16.33 -1.82
CA TYR A 32 -5.33 -17.07 -2.14
C TYR A 32 -5.55 -17.18 -3.65
N SER A 33 -5.22 -16.10 -4.37
CA SER A 33 -5.22 -16.06 -5.83
C SER A 33 -4.06 -16.88 -6.37
N ASP A 34 -2.81 -16.54 -6.03
CA ASP A 34 -1.63 -17.11 -6.70
C ASP A 34 -1.15 -18.46 -6.15
N LYS A 35 -1.81 -18.98 -5.12
CA LYS A 35 -1.44 -20.17 -4.37
C LYS A 35 0.02 -20.09 -3.92
N LEU A 36 0.81 -21.14 -4.16
CA LEU A 36 2.20 -21.22 -3.78
C LEU A 36 3.07 -20.34 -4.67
N LEU A 37 3.89 -19.52 -4.03
CA LEU A 37 4.85 -18.61 -4.64
C LEU A 37 6.25 -18.99 -4.15
N LEU A 38 7.17 -19.21 -5.08
CA LEU A 38 8.59 -19.41 -4.80
C LEU A 38 9.39 -18.28 -5.41
N GLY A 39 10.28 -17.68 -4.65
CA GLY A 39 11.08 -16.57 -5.15
C GLY A 39 12.40 -16.40 -4.45
N TYR A 40 13.02 -15.27 -4.73
CA TYR A 40 14.31 -14.88 -4.20
C TYR A 40 14.27 -13.40 -3.84
N SER A 41 14.66 -13.05 -2.63
CA SER A 41 14.82 -11.66 -2.20
C SER A 41 16.29 -11.27 -2.31
N ILE A 42 16.55 -10.05 -2.78
CA ILE A 42 17.86 -9.41 -2.77
C ILE A 42 17.66 -8.00 -2.21
N ASN A 43 18.44 -7.63 -1.21
CA ASN A 43 18.32 -6.32 -0.58
C ASN A 43 19.64 -5.79 -0.02
N SER A 44 19.72 -4.47 0.06
CA SER A 44 20.83 -3.74 0.70
C SER A 44 20.39 -3.06 2.02
N TYR A 45 19.32 -3.55 2.64
CA TYR A 45 18.57 -2.84 3.69
C TYR A 45 19.37 -2.53 4.97
N ARG A 46 20.52 -3.19 5.22
CA ARG A 46 21.43 -2.82 6.32
C ARG A 46 21.90 -1.37 6.25
N TYR A 47 21.85 -0.73 5.08
CA TYR A 47 22.27 0.66 4.85
C TYR A 47 21.10 1.66 4.73
N ALA A 48 19.85 1.25 4.96
CA ALA A 48 18.70 2.17 4.91
C ALA A 48 18.73 3.27 6.00
N LYS A 49 19.69 3.22 6.93
CA LYS A 49 19.98 4.25 7.93
C LYS A 49 21.15 5.18 7.55
N LEU A 50 21.91 4.84 6.52
CA LEU A 50 23.09 5.57 6.06
C LEU A 50 22.75 6.36 4.78
N LYS A 51 23.51 7.43 4.54
CA LYS A 51 23.41 8.25 3.32
C LYS A 51 23.68 7.38 2.10
N GLY A 52 22.86 7.51 1.07
CA GLY A 52 23.05 6.81 -0.21
C GLY A 52 21.87 5.96 -0.65
N TRP A 53 22.10 5.18 -1.70
CA TRP A 53 21.11 4.33 -2.33
C TRP A 53 20.88 3.03 -1.56
N TYR A 54 19.64 2.59 -1.51
CA TYR A 54 19.25 1.26 -1.07
C TYR A 54 18.22 0.67 -2.03
N TYR A 55 18.16 -0.65 -2.07
CA TYR A 55 17.20 -1.36 -2.91
C TYR A 55 16.74 -2.64 -2.23
N HIS A 56 15.59 -3.13 -2.67
CA HIS A 56 15.04 -4.43 -2.36
C HIS A 56 14.33 -4.94 -3.61
N MET A 57 14.51 -6.20 -3.94
CA MET A 57 13.74 -6.88 -4.98
C MET A 57 13.40 -8.28 -4.51
N MET A 58 12.22 -8.73 -4.87
CA MET A 58 11.69 -10.03 -4.50
C MET A 58 10.84 -10.58 -5.65
N PRO A 59 11.45 -10.97 -6.78
CA PRO A 59 10.75 -11.75 -7.80
C PRO A 59 10.30 -13.10 -7.23
N MET A 60 9.09 -13.50 -7.60
CA MET A 60 8.47 -14.77 -7.20
C MET A 60 7.75 -15.38 -8.40
N TYR A 61 7.83 -16.69 -8.57
CA TYR A 61 7.06 -17.44 -9.54
C TYR A 61 5.84 -18.06 -8.86
N SER A 62 4.65 -17.85 -9.44
CA SER A 62 3.43 -18.54 -9.05
C SER A 62 3.27 -19.83 -9.85
N PHE A 63 3.21 -20.97 -9.17
CA PHE A 63 2.96 -22.26 -9.83
C PHE A 63 1.51 -22.42 -10.28
N SER A 64 0.55 -21.75 -9.62
CA SER A 64 -0.86 -21.86 -10.00
C SER A 64 -1.27 -20.90 -11.12
N ALA A 65 -0.55 -19.79 -11.27
CA ALA A 65 -0.82 -18.77 -12.27
C ALA A 65 0.22 -18.77 -13.41
N ASN A 66 1.22 -19.65 -13.34
CA ASN A 66 2.30 -19.81 -14.33
C ASN A 66 2.97 -18.49 -14.75
N LYS A 67 3.25 -17.61 -13.78
CA LYS A 67 3.79 -16.27 -14.06
C LYS A 67 4.66 -15.72 -12.94
N ILE A 68 5.46 -14.72 -13.30
CA ILE A 68 6.32 -13.98 -12.36
C ILE A 68 5.54 -12.81 -11.75
N LEU A 69 5.58 -12.75 -10.42
CA LEU A 69 5.03 -11.74 -9.54
C LEU A 69 6.13 -11.25 -8.62
N GLY A 70 5.82 -10.28 -7.75
CA GLY A 70 6.77 -9.84 -6.73
C GLY A 70 6.74 -8.35 -6.49
N GLU A 71 7.78 -7.87 -5.85
CA GLU A 71 7.96 -6.45 -5.55
C GLU A 71 9.41 -6.03 -5.68
N ALA A 72 9.62 -4.76 -6.00
CA ALA A 72 10.92 -4.13 -5.97
C ALA A 72 10.77 -2.70 -5.44
N SER A 73 11.78 -2.22 -4.75
CA SER A 73 11.85 -0.86 -4.25
C SER A 73 13.26 -0.33 -4.43
N LEU A 74 13.36 0.91 -4.88
CA LEU A 74 14.59 1.68 -4.93
C LEU A 74 14.40 2.91 -4.05
N GLY A 75 15.40 3.25 -3.27
CA GLY A 75 15.36 4.50 -2.52
C GLY A 75 16.72 5.10 -2.26
N TYR A 76 16.68 6.34 -1.80
CA TYR A 76 17.85 7.17 -1.52
C TYR A 76 17.64 7.93 -0.21
N ASN A 77 18.61 7.83 0.70
CA ASN A 77 18.62 8.62 1.93
C ASN A 77 19.55 9.83 1.76
N LEU A 78 18.98 11.02 1.98
CA LEU A 78 19.67 12.29 2.10
C LEU A 78 19.74 12.70 3.57
N ILE A 79 20.95 12.97 4.06
CA ILE A 79 21.19 13.51 5.41
C ILE A 79 21.70 14.94 5.22
N PRO A 80 20.84 15.97 5.36
CA PRO A 80 21.25 17.35 5.22
C PRO A 80 22.07 17.79 6.44
N SER A 81 22.86 18.85 6.29
CA SER A 81 23.67 19.43 7.38
C SER A 81 22.84 20.23 8.38
N SER A 82 21.63 20.67 8.00
CA SER A 82 20.70 21.39 8.86
C SER A 82 19.25 21.02 8.52
N GLY A 83 18.34 21.20 9.48
CA GLY A 83 16.91 20.91 9.31
C GLY A 83 16.56 19.44 9.62
N PRO A 84 15.76 18.75 8.77
CA PRO A 84 15.33 17.39 9.05
C PRO A 84 16.51 16.42 9.07
N GLN A 85 16.50 15.47 10.01
CA GLN A 85 17.60 14.52 10.23
C GLN A 85 17.82 13.57 9.05
N ASN A 86 16.76 13.21 8.32
CA ASN A 86 16.86 12.34 7.16
C ASN A 86 15.67 12.58 6.23
N ILE A 87 15.95 12.81 4.95
CA ILE A 87 14.98 12.83 3.86
C ILE A 87 15.20 11.59 3.00
N ARG A 88 14.18 10.74 2.91
CA ARG A 88 14.22 9.51 2.13
C ARG A 88 13.27 9.60 0.95
N PHE A 89 13.81 9.34 -0.23
CA PHE A 89 13.05 9.16 -1.46
C PHE A 89 12.93 7.67 -1.73
N GLU A 90 11.74 7.17 -2.02
CA GLU A 90 11.51 5.77 -2.31
C GLU A 90 10.54 5.64 -3.47
N VAL A 91 10.79 4.70 -4.38
CA VAL A 91 9.82 4.24 -5.37
C VAL A 91 9.72 2.74 -5.26
N SER A 92 8.51 2.26 -5.00
CA SER A 92 8.22 0.83 -4.84
C SER A 92 7.24 0.37 -5.91
N ILE A 93 7.56 -0.70 -6.62
CA ILE A 93 6.67 -1.38 -7.56
C ILE A 93 6.30 -2.76 -7.02
N LYS A 94 5.04 -3.16 -7.17
CA LYS A 94 4.54 -4.46 -6.76
C LYS A 94 3.55 -5.00 -7.77
N SER A 95 3.62 -6.30 -8.05
CA SER A 95 2.65 -6.99 -8.91
C SER A 95 2.16 -8.28 -8.25
N PHE A 96 0.84 -8.47 -8.23
CA PHE A 96 0.16 -9.62 -7.61
C PHE A 96 -1.24 -9.80 -8.22
N ASP A 97 -1.84 -10.98 -8.06
CA ASP A 97 -3.23 -11.19 -8.42
C ASP A 97 -4.14 -10.94 -7.24
N ARG A 98 -5.17 -10.11 -7.45
CA ARG A 98 -6.15 -9.80 -6.40
C ARG A 98 -7.26 -10.82 -6.35
N PHE A 99 -7.77 -11.22 -7.52
CA PHE A 99 -8.98 -12.01 -7.64
C PHE A 99 -8.83 -13.10 -8.70
N TYR A 100 -9.40 -14.27 -8.42
CA TYR A 100 -9.47 -15.39 -9.36
C TYR A 100 -10.93 -15.73 -9.64
N GLN A 101 -11.32 -15.62 -10.90
CA GLN A 101 -12.65 -15.93 -11.38
C GLN A 101 -12.66 -17.34 -11.99
N LYS A 102 -13.10 -18.31 -11.18
CA LYS A 102 -13.06 -19.74 -11.51
C LYS A 102 -13.80 -20.10 -12.81
N ILE A 103 -14.91 -19.42 -13.12
CA ILE A 103 -15.74 -19.72 -14.31
C ILE A 103 -14.97 -19.44 -15.61
N LEU A 104 -14.16 -18.38 -15.61
CA LEU A 104 -13.47 -17.87 -16.80
C LEU A 104 -11.98 -18.23 -16.79
N ASP A 105 -11.54 -18.99 -15.79
CA ASP A 105 -10.14 -19.24 -15.45
C ASP A 105 -9.27 -17.97 -15.50
N TYR A 106 -9.84 -16.84 -15.07
CA TYR A 106 -9.25 -15.53 -15.23
C TYR A 106 -8.75 -14.96 -13.90
N ARG A 107 -7.57 -14.36 -13.89
CA ARG A 107 -6.94 -13.76 -12.71
C ARG A 107 -6.73 -12.26 -12.92
N GLU A 108 -7.36 -11.44 -12.09
CA GLU A 108 -7.20 -9.99 -12.11
C GLU A 108 -5.86 -9.59 -11.51
N ARG A 109 -4.98 -9.06 -12.36
CA ARG A 109 -3.64 -8.62 -12.00
C ARG A 109 -3.65 -7.17 -11.53
N TYR A 110 -2.89 -6.89 -10.49
CA TYR A 110 -2.62 -5.54 -10.00
C TYR A 110 -1.16 -5.20 -10.25
N ILE A 111 -0.94 -3.98 -10.72
CA ILE A 111 0.37 -3.34 -10.73
C ILE A 111 0.26 -2.09 -9.86
N LYS A 112 1.06 -2.03 -8.82
CA LYS A 112 1.12 -0.92 -7.88
C LYS A 112 2.46 -0.25 -7.98
N VAL A 113 2.49 1.05 -8.26
CA VAL A 113 3.69 1.89 -8.19
C VAL A 113 3.48 2.92 -7.07
N GLN A 114 4.45 3.05 -6.18
CA GLN A 114 4.32 3.81 -4.95
C GLN A 114 5.56 4.69 -4.73
N PRO A 115 5.64 5.88 -5.35
CA PRO A 115 6.60 6.89 -4.96
C PRO A 115 6.27 7.44 -3.57
N ALA A 116 7.29 7.70 -2.77
CA ALA A 116 7.18 8.25 -1.43
C ALA A 116 8.37 9.15 -1.09
N VAL A 117 8.09 10.18 -0.30
CA VAL A 117 9.07 11.04 0.36
C VAL A 117 8.81 10.94 1.87
N ILE A 118 9.82 10.55 2.63
CA ILE A 118 9.75 10.39 4.08
C ILE A 118 10.75 11.34 4.72
N ILE A 119 10.26 12.33 5.43
CA ILE A 119 11.06 13.33 6.14
C ILE A 119 11.04 12.96 7.61
N ASN A 120 12.20 12.62 8.18
CA ASN A 120 12.36 12.33 9.60
C ASN A 120 12.93 13.57 10.29
N PHE A 121 12.23 14.08 11.29
CA PHE A 121 12.66 15.25 12.07
C PHE A 121 13.45 14.87 13.32
N SER A 122 13.24 13.66 13.84
CA SER A 122 13.96 13.15 15.02
C SER A 122 15.02 12.15 14.62
N GLU A 123 16.10 12.10 15.41
CA GLU A 123 17.16 11.13 15.19
C GLU A 123 16.66 9.69 15.40
N PRO A 124 17.17 8.70 14.65
CA PRO A 124 16.77 7.31 14.79
C PRO A 124 17.04 6.67 16.16
N ILE A 125 17.95 7.28 16.94
CA ILE A 125 18.44 6.76 18.23
C ILE A 125 17.63 7.32 19.40
N LEU A 126 16.96 8.46 19.21
CA LEU A 126 16.16 9.05 20.26
C LEU A 126 14.89 8.23 20.50
N PRO A 127 14.40 8.21 21.75
CA PRO A 127 13.12 7.57 22.09
C PRO A 127 11.93 8.23 21.39
N THR A 128 12.13 9.40 20.78
CA THR A 128 11.09 10.12 20.05
C THR A 128 11.36 10.06 18.56
N LYS A 129 10.34 9.70 17.79
CA LYS A 129 10.34 9.67 16.34
C LYS A 129 9.24 10.59 15.81
N SER A 130 9.62 11.65 15.11
CA SER A 130 8.70 12.47 14.32
C SER A 130 9.03 12.34 12.84
N GLN A 131 8.01 12.07 12.02
CA GLN A 131 8.16 11.93 10.58
C GLN A 131 6.94 12.46 9.82
N LEU A 132 7.19 13.07 8.65
CA LEU A 132 6.19 13.36 7.62
C LEU A 132 6.39 12.39 6.46
N ILE A 133 5.32 11.71 6.04
CA ILE A 133 5.32 10.75 4.95
C ILE A 133 4.39 11.28 3.87
N LEU A 134 4.94 11.60 2.71
CA LEU A 134 4.20 11.93 1.51
C LEU A 134 4.27 10.70 0.59
N ARG A 135 3.13 10.20 0.15
CA ARG A 135 3.06 8.97 -0.65
C ARG A 135 2.01 9.10 -1.73
N SER A 136 2.34 8.66 -2.92
CA SER A 136 1.35 8.40 -3.97
C SER A 136 1.29 6.90 -4.20
N VAL A 137 0.11 6.37 -4.43
CA VAL A 137 -0.15 4.98 -4.80
C VAL A 137 -0.85 5.00 -6.13
N LEU A 138 -0.12 4.67 -7.19
CA LEU A 138 -0.62 4.52 -8.54
C LEU A 138 -0.93 3.03 -8.74
N LEU A 139 -2.15 2.72 -9.15
CA LEU A 139 -2.64 1.36 -9.33
C LEU A 139 -3.11 1.20 -10.77
N TRP A 140 -2.72 0.11 -11.40
CA TRP A 140 -3.30 -0.36 -12.64
C TRP A 140 -3.99 -1.70 -12.36
N GLU A 141 -5.30 -1.71 -12.50
CA GLU A 141 -6.13 -2.90 -12.32
C GLU A 141 -6.36 -3.53 -13.70
N GLU A 142 -5.87 -4.75 -13.90
CA GLU A 142 -6.19 -5.54 -15.09
C GLU A 142 -7.62 -6.07 -14.96
N LYS A 143 -8.47 -5.75 -15.93
CA LYS A 143 -9.82 -6.30 -16.07
C LYS A 143 -9.94 -7.09 -17.36
N GLY A 144 -10.56 -8.25 -17.26
CA GLY A 144 -10.98 -9.03 -18.43
C GLY A 144 -12.14 -8.33 -19.13
N GLN A 145 -12.04 -8.20 -20.45
CA GLN A 145 -13.15 -7.77 -21.28
C GLN A 145 -13.85 -9.00 -21.85
N PHE A 146 -15.18 -8.96 -21.82
CA PHE A 146 -16.04 -10.05 -22.27
C PHE A 146 -17.14 -9.48 -23.17
N THR A 147 -17.52 -10.20 -24.23
CA THR A 147 -18.70 -9.88 -25.03
C THR A 147 -19.98 -10.06 -24.21
N ASN A 148 -21.11 -9.58 -24.73
CA ASN A 148 -22.44 -9.85 -24.15
C ASN A 148 -22.77 -11.35 -24.07
N GLU A 149 -22.11 -12.18 -24.89
CA GLU A 149 -22.21 -13.64 -24.92
C GLU A 149 -21.24 -14.31 -23.93
N GLY A 150 -20.47 -13.54 -23.15
CA GLY A 150 -19.49 -14.04 -22.19
C GLY A 150 -18.15 -14.48 -22.79
N LYS A 151 -17.93 -14.25 -24.10
CA LYS A 151 -16.66 -14.60 -24.75
C LYS A 151 -15.58 -13.59 -24.38
N TYR A 152 -14.43 -14.06 -23.92
CA TYR A 152 -13.28 -13.21 -23.62
C TYR A 152 -12.78 -12.49 -24.88
N THR A 153 -12.67 -11.17 -24.81
CA THR A 153 -12.22 -10.31 -25.93
C THR A 153 -10.85 -9.70 -25.72
N GLY A 154 -10.36 -9.64 -24.48
CA GLY A 154 -9.06 -9.06 -24.18
C GLY A 154 -8.93 -8.55 -22.76
N LYS A 155 -7.95 -7.67 -22.56
CA LYS A 155 -7.62 -7.06 -21.26
C LYS A 155 -7.69 -5.55 -21.39
N SER A 156 -8.22 -4.90 -20.37
CA SER A 156 -8.09 -3.46 -20.17
C SER A 156 -7.42 -3.16 -18.85
N TYR A 157 -6.69 -2.05 -18.78
CA TYR A 157 -6.10 -1.56 -17.55
C TYR A 157 -6.83 -0.30 -17.10
N GLU A 158 -7.34 -0.33 -15.88
CA GLU A 158 -7.95 0.85 -15.25
C GLU A 158 -6.94 1.48 -14.28
N PRO A 159 -6.41 2.67 -14.59
CA PRO A 159 -5.52 3.38 -13.68
C PRO A 159 -6.33 4.04 -12.55
N SER A 160 -5.81 4.02 -11.33
CA SER A 160 -6.28 4.83 -10.21
C SER A 160 -5.10 5.38 -9.40
N ALA A 161 -5.35 6.47 -8.68
CA ALA A 161 -4.33 7.14 -7.87
C ALA A 161 -4.87 7.49 -6.48
N ILE A 162 -4.06 7.22 -5.47
CA ILE A 162 -4.30 7.58 -4.08
C ILE A 162 -3.11 8.40 -3.60
N PHE A 163 -3.35 9.63 -3.18
CA PHE A 163 -2.33 10.52 -2.60
C PHE A 163 -2.55 10.62 -1.11
N ARG A 164 -1.47 10.49 -0.35
CA ARG A 164 -1.52 10.46 1.11
C ARG A 164 -0.40 11.27 1.72
N SER A 165 -0.74 12.03 2.75
CA SER A 165 0.21 12.73 3.62
C SER A 165 -0.04 12.25 5.04
N ASP A 166 0.95 11.65 5.71
CA ASP A 166 0.86 11.26 7.11
C ASP A 166 1.93 11.97 7.94
N TYR A 167 1.52 12.64 9.00
CA TYR A 167 2.41 12.98 10.10
C TYR A 167 2.34 11.90 11.18
N VAL A 168 3.48 11.35 11.58
CA VAL A 168 3.57 10.33 12.62
C VAL A 168 4.52 10.81 13.71
N TYR A 169 4.02 10.84 14.94
CA TYR A 169 4.80 11.08 16.14
C TYR A 169 4.74 9.83 17.02
N LYS A 170 5.89 9.24 17.34
CA LYS A 170 6.01 8.10 18.24
C LYS A 170 6.98 8.45 19.37
N LYS A 171 6.62 8.14 20.61
CA LYS A 171 7.50 8.24 21.78
C LYS A 171 7.56 6.89 22.48
N VAL A 172 8.76 6.34 22.59
CA VAL A 172 9.10 5.12 23.30
C VAL A 172 9.56 5.53 24.71
N ASN A 173 9.02 4.90 25.75
CA ASN A 173 9.51 5.07 27.11
C ASN A 173 9.33 3.77 27.89
N ASN A 174 9.88 3.69 29.09
CA ASN A 174 9.80 2.49 29.94
C ASN A 174 8.36 2.14 30.37
N LEU A 175 7.41 3.07 30.22
CA LEU A 175 5.99 2.91 30.57
C LEU A 175 5.14 2.47 29.37
N GLY A 176 5.72 2.37 28.18
CA GLY A 176 5.07 1.93 26.95
C GLY A 176 5.14 2.92 25.79
N ASP A 177 5.00 2.39 24.58
CA ASP A 177 5.03 3.17 23.35
C ASP A 177 3.74 3.98 23.16
N ARG A 178 3.88 5.26 22.81
CA ARG A 178 2.78 6.15 22.40
C ARG A 178 2.97 6.55 20.95
N GLU A 179 1.94 6.39 20.11
CA GLU A 179 1.97 6.81 18.70
C GLU A 179 0.74 7.65 18.36
N VAL A 180 0.96 8.84 17.79
CA VAL A 180 -0.08 9.69 17.21
C VAL A 180 0.19 9.78 15.71
N ARG A 181 -0.87 9.61 14.90
CA ARG A 181 -0.77 9.73 13.45
C ARG A 181 -1.90 10.58 12.89
N ALA A 182 -1.57 11.71 12.29
CA ALA A 182 -2.53 12.49 11.52
C ALA A 182 -2.28 12.23 10.03
N GLY A 183 -3.33 12.01 9.24
CA GLY A 183 -3.20 11.75 7.82
C GLY A 183 -4.24 12.49 6.97
N LEU A 184 -3.87 12.83 5.74
CA LEU A 184 -4.76 13.29 4.69
C LEU A 184 -4.67 12.29 3.55
N GLU A 185 -5.80 11.88 2.99
CA GLU A 185 -5.88 10.94 1.89
C GLU A 185 -6.84 11.46 0.82
N PHE A 186 -6.34 11.57 -0.39
CA PHE A 186 -7.11 11.95 -1.57
C PHE A 186 -7.13 10.77 -2.52
N GLN A 187 -8.31 10.40 -3.01
CA GLN A 187 -8.48 9.29 -3.94
C GLN A 187 -9.19 9.77 -5.20
N SER A 188 -8.57 9.59 -6.36
CA SER A 188 -9.23 9.82 -7.64
C SER A 188 -9.93 8.52 -8.09
N TYR A 189 -11.25 8.43 -7.89
CA TYR A 189 -12.04 7.37 -8.52
C TYR A 189 -12.58 7.85 -9.86
N THR A 190 -12.45 7.02 -10.88
CA THR A 190 -13.38 7.02 -12.02
C THR A 190 -14.55 6.12 -11.61
N PRO A 191 -15.79 6.63 -11.47
CA PRO A 191 -16.91 5.81 -11.02
C PRO A 191 -17.27 4.72 -12.05
N VAL A 192 -17.09 3.45 -11.68
CA VAL A 192 -17.39 2.25 -12.51
C VAL A 192 -18.88 2.10 -12.86
N PHE A 193 -19.77 2.87 -12.23
CA PHE A 193 -21.23 2.75 -12.40
C PHE A 193 -21.90 3.88 -13.21
N ALA A 194 -21.13 4.82 -13.79
CA ALA A 194 -21.72 5.95 -14.50
C ALA A 194 -22.26 5.62 -15.91
N GLU A 195 -21.91 4.47 -16.49
CA GLU A 195 -22.20 4.19 -17.91
C GLU A 195 -23.30 3.15 -18.20
N LYS A 196 -23.97 2.57 -17.18
CA LYS A 196 -24.97 1.51 -17.43
C LYS A 196 -26.42 1.80 -17.04
N ASN A 197 -26.80 3.08 -16.90
CA ASN A 197 -28.21 3.47 -16.91
C ASN A 197 -28.39 4.78 -17.70
N LEU A 198 -28.57 4.67 -19.01
CA LEU A 198 -29.27 5.67 -19.81
C LEU A 198 -30.71 5.78 -19.27
N ILE A 199 -31.03 6.89 -18.61
CA ILE A 199 -32.21 7.75 -18.84
C ILE A 199 -31.86 9.11 -18.20
N ILE A 200 -31.58 10.09 -19.06
CA ILE A 200 -31.62 11.55 -18.83
C ILE A 200 -31.10 12.02 -17.46
N SER A 201 -29.79 12.21 -17.33
CA SER A 201 -29.24 13.34 -16.60
C SER A 201 -27.88 13.70 -17.16
N ARG A 202 -27.58 15.00 -17.18
CA ARG A 202 -26.40 15.63 -17.78
C ARG A 202 -25.09 14.92 -17.36
N PRO A 203 -24.03 15.00 -18.17
CA PRO A 203 -22.72 14.47 -17.79
C PRO A 203 -22.27 15.15 -16.49
N ILE A 204 -22.33 14.42 -15.38
CA ILE A 204 -21.70 14.84 -14.13
C ILE A 204 -20.23 14.46 -14.30
N SER A 205 -19.39 15.48 -14.48
CA SER A 205 -17.94 15.32 -14.36
C SER A 205 -17.61 14.62 -13.03
N PRO A 206 -16.74 13.59 -13.02
CA PRO A 206 -16.37 12.91 -11.78
C PRO A 206 -15.67 13.92 -10.87
N LEU A 207 -16.38 14.36 -9.82
CA LEU A 207 -15.81 15.24 -8.80
C LEU A 207 -14.91 14.39 -7.89
N PRO A 208 -13.67 14.83 -7.61
CA PRO A 208 -12.79 14.13 -6.70
C PRO A 208 -13.35 14.14 -5.26
N VAL A 209 -13.09 13.07 -4.51
CA VAL A 209 -13.45 12.97 -3.09
C VAL A 209 -12.17 13.08 -2.25
N SER A 210 -12.19 13.98 -1.26
CA SER A 210 -11.08 14.18 -0.33
C SER A 210 -11.48 13.70 1.07
N PHE A 211 -10.60 12.93 1.72
CA PHE A 211 -10.77 12.44 3.09
C PHE A 211 -9.59 12.86 3.96
N THR A 212 -9.86 13.61 5.01
CA THR A 212 -8.94 13.83 6.13
C THR A 212 -9.08 12.68 7.11
N THR A 213 -8.01 11.94 7.41
CA THR A 213 -8.03 10.83 8.38
C THR A 213 -7.17 11.15 9.60
N ILE A 214 -7.78 11.40 10.76
CA ILE A 214 -7.06 11.55 12.02
C ILE A 214 -7.03 10.19 12.73
N LEU A 215 -5.84 9.60 12.90
CA LEU A 215 -5.63 8.35 13.63
C LEU A 215 -5.02 8.64 15.01
N ILE A 216 -5.83 8.55 16.06
CA ILE A 216 -5.33 8.66 17.43
C ILE A 216 -5.23 7.23 17.97
N LYS A 217 -4.00 6.71 18.10
CA LYS A 217 -3.75 5.45 18.81
C LYS A 217 -3.41 5.81 20.26
N TRP A 218 -4.32 5.48 21.18
CA TRP A 218 -4.13 5.69 22.60
C TRP A 218 -4.19 4.34 23.30
N LEU A 219 -3.25 4.10 24.21
CA LEU A 219 -3.21 3.05 25.26
C LEU A 219 -2.50 1.71 24.95
N PRO A 220 -2.07 0.99 26.03
CA PRO A 220 -1.16 -0.17 25.97
C PRO A 220 -1.81 -1.47 25.45
N GLN A 221 -3.07 -1.44 25.00
CA GLN A 221 -3.88 -2.63 24.70
C GLN A 221 -4.43 -2.70 23.25
N GLY A 222 -3.78 -2.04 22.27
CA GLY A 222 -4.05 -2.31 20.85
C GLY A 222 -5.37 -1.74 20.28
N CYS A 223 -6.05 -0.84 20.98
CA CYS A 223 -7.21 -0.13 20.45
C CYS A 223 -6.77 1.05 19.57
N THR A 224 -7.33 1.13 18.36
CA THR A 224 -7.03 2.20 17.40
C THR A 224 -8.32 2.95 17.04
N LEU A 225 -8.36 4.25 17.29
CA LEU A 225 -9.45 5.12 16.82
C LEU A 225 -9.07 5.73 15.47
N ARG A 226 -9.86 5.44 14.44
CA ARG A 226 -9.80 6.13 13.14
C ARG A 226 -10.97 7.09 13.04
N LEU A 227 -10.66 8.37 12.91
CA LEU A 227 -11.61 9.40 12.52
C LEU A 227 -11.36 9.69 11.03
N PHE A 228 -12.34 9.41 10.18
CA PHE A 228 -12.33 9.88 8.81
C PHE A 228 -13.30 11.06 8.72
N TYR A 229 -12.82 12.19 8.23
CA TYR A 229 -13.60 13.36 7.91
C TYR A 229 -13.46 13.60 6.42
N GLY A 230 -14.52 13.37 5.65
CA GLY A 230 -14.55 13.63 4.21
C GLY A 230 -15.68 14.56 3.84
N THR A 231 -15.63 15.10 2.63
CA THR A 231 -16.79 15.77 2.03
C THR A 231 -17.22 15.02 0.78
N GLN A 232 -18.50 14.66 0.71
CA GLN A 232 -19.11 14.14 -0.50
C GLN A 232 -20.19 15.12 -0.92
N LYS A 233 -20.07 15.72 -2.12
CA LYS A 233 -21.03 16.72 -2.62
C LYS A 233 -21.29 17.88 -1.63
N ASN A 234 -20.24 18.42 -1.01
CA ASN A 234 -20.30 19.47 0.02
C ASN A 234 -20.99 19.09 1.34
N HIS A 235 -21.37 17.83 1.56
CA HIS A 235 -21.82 17.36 2.87
C HIS A 235 -20.64 16.79 3.67
N PRO A 236 -20.38 17.27 4.90
CA PRO A 236 -19.37 16.70 5.77
C PRO A 236 -19.81 15.30 6.22
N ILE A 237 -18.93 14.33 6.07
CA ILE A 237 -19.11 12.95 6.52
C ILE A 237 -18.03 12.67 7.57
N LEU A 238 -18.45 12.46 8.81
CA LEU A 238 -17.58 11.97 9.89
C LEU A 238 -17.83 10.48 10.08
N LEU A 239 -16.87 9.65 9.67
CA LEU A 239 -16.87 8.22 9.92
C LEU A 239 -15.91 7.91 11.07
N ILE A 240 -16.48 7.52 12.21
CA ILE A 240 -15.73 7.06 13.37
C ILE A 240 -15.65 5.53 13.29
N ARG A 241 -14.43 4.99 13.16
CA ARG A 241 -14.21 3.53 13.14
C ARG A 241 -13.29 3.14 14.29
N PHE A 242 -13.84 2.37 15.23
CA PHE A 242 -13.06 1.66 16.23
C PHE A 242 -12.51 0.38 15.59
N LEU A 243 -11.19 0.26 15.56
CA LEU A 243 -10.53 -0.98 15.14
C LEU A 243 -9.88 -1.59 16.37
N ARG A 244 -10.38 -2.75 16.78
CA ARG A 244 -9.68 -3.66 17.68
C ARG A 244 -8.74 -4.47 16.80
N GLU A 245 -7.42 -4.26 16.95
CA GLU A 245 -6.45 -5.18 16.37
C GLU A 245 -6.62 -6.52 17.13
N ALA A 246 -7.21 -7.51 16.47
CA ALA A 246 -7.16 -8.88 16.97
C ALA A 246 -5.71 -9.33 16.85
N VAL A 247 -5.04 -9.44 18.00
CA VAL A 247 -3.73 -10.09 18.16
C VAL A 247 -3.87 -11.56 17.83
#